data_AF-A0AAD9ZJH3-F1
#
_entry.id   AF-A0AAD9ZJH3-F1
#
_cell.length_a   1.000
_cell.length_b   1.000
_cell.length_c   1.000
_cell.angle_alpha   90.00
_cell.angle_beta   90.00
_cell.angle_gamma   90.00
#
_symmetry.space_group_name_H-M   'P 1'
#
loop_
_entity.id
_entity.type
_entity.pdbx_description
1 polymer ?
#
loop_
_entity_poly.entity_id
_entity_poly.type
_entity_poly.pdbx_seq_one_letter_code
_entity_poly.pdbx_strand_id
1 'polypeptide(L)'
;METDCSFTLASTNYRPATQYFTIHGLWPTDADGKALEKRVLPIANLSFLLDDDESTLVRDLNRYWPNFRIDNINKCFWKHEWDKHGCTISEWNEPGRTPEPVKPEDYFERAVTLINNDLSRNILSALKDIGLVPNNSCSYPVSNFISAITSITGPGTVMLNCTGTDNKVLGEVRLCVNRNATGFTKCSGEKEKNKTQNSCGDNGTLIRFPAS
;
A
#
# COMPACT_ATOMS: atom_id res chain seq x y z
N MET A 1 -17.96 -8.43 -20.82
CA MET A 1 -17.84 -6.99 -21.10
C MET A 1 -16.46 -6.59 -20.64
N GLU A 2 -15.55 -6.27 -21.56
CA GLU A 2 -14.19 -5.82 -21.23
C GLU A 2 -14.23 -4.32 -20.98
N THR A 3 -13.81 -3.88 -19.79
CA THR A 3 -13.54 -2.46 -19.53
C THR A 3 -12.19 -2.11 -20.12
N ASP A 4 -12.21 -1.47 -21.29
CA ASP A 4 -11.02 -1.01 -22.00
C ASP A 4 -10.43 0.21 -21.27
N CYS A 5 -9.36 -0.01 -20.50
CA CYS A 5 -8.63 1.05 -19.79
C CYS A 5 -7.65 1.73 -20.76
N SER A 6 -8.14 2.67 -21.58
CA SER A 6 -7.31 3.49 -22.46
C SER A 6 -6.79 4.75 -21.75
N PHE A 7 -5.50 5.05 -21.92
CA PHE A 7 -4.79 6.15 -21.25
C PHE A 7 -4.46 7.29 -22.23
N THR A 8 -4.55 8.55 -21.77
CA THR A 8 -3.97 9.72 -22.45
C THR A 8 -2.80 10.24 -21.62
N LEU A 9 -1.61 10.40 -22.22
CA LEU A 9 -0.45 10.99 -21.54
C LEU A 9 -0.64 12.51 -21.39
N ALA A 10 -1.01 12.96 -20.20
CA ALA A 10 -0.79 14.34 -19.78
C ALA A 10 -0.11 14.34 -18.42
N SER A 11 1.13 14.85 -18.37
CA SER A 11 1.85 15.01 -17.11
C SER A 11 1.19 16.08 -16.24
N THR A 12 1.18 15.82 -14.93
CA THR A 12 0.90 16.71 -13.77
C THR A 12 -0.53 16.91 -13.25
N ASN A 13 -1.49 16.02 -13.51
CA ASN A 13 -2.81 16.09 -12.85
C ASN A 13 -3.02 14.96 -11.85
N TYR A 14 -2.67 15.20 -10.58
CA TYR A 14 -3.03 14.35 -9.44
C TYR A 14 -4.22 14.95 -8.68
N ARG A 15 -5.09 14.08 -8.15
CA ARG A 15 -6.15 14.44 -7.21
C ARG A 15 -5.52 14.99 -5.92
N PRO A 16 -6.20 15.88 -5.19
CA PRO A 16 -5.72 16.36 -3.89
C PRO A 16 -5.37 15.19 -2.96
N ALA A 17 -4.30 15.34 -2.20
CA ALA A 17 -3.89 14.35 -1.22
C ALA A 17 -4.91 14.26 -0.08
N THR A 18 -5.00 13.10 0.54
CA THR A 18 -5.85 12.86 1.71
C THR A 18 -5.14 13.29 2.99
N GLN A 19 -5.92 13.63 4.03
CA GLN A 19 -5.40 13.88 5.39
C GLN A 19 -5.04 12.60 6.15
N TYR A 20 -5.19 11.44 5.51
CA TYR A 20 -4.91 10.12 6.03
C TYR A 20 -4.19 9.28 4.98
N PHE A 21 -3.45 8.26 5.42
CA PHE A 21 -2.85 7.30 4.51
C PHE A 21 -3.94 6.46 3.83
N THR A 22 -3.79 6.23 2.53
CA THR A 22 -4.62 5.33 1.75
C THR A 22 -3.80 4.11 1.31
N ILE A 23 -4.51 3.05 0.89
CA ILE A 23 -3.91 1.85 0.33
C ILE A 23 -3.34 2.18 -1.05
N HIS A 24 -2.09 1.78 -1.28
CA HIS A 24 -1.53 1.63 -2.62
C HIS A 24 -1.76 0.20 -3.12
N GLY A 25 -1.33 -0.79 -2.33
CA GLY A 25 -1.74 -2.17 -2.55
C GLY A 25 -1.29 -3.17 -1.51
N LEU A 26 -1.77 -4.39 -1.67
CA LEU A 26 -1.41 -5.55 -0.86
C LEU A 26 -0.56 -6.49 -1.73
N TRP A 27 0.74 -6.55 -1.45
CA TRP A 27 1.69 -7.18 -2.35
C TRP A 27 2.33 -8.41 -1.71
N PRO A 28 2.05 -9.61 -2.24
CA PRO A 28 2.68 -10.82 -1.74
C PRO A 28 4.17 -10.81 -2.03
N THR A 29 4.97 -11.37 -1.13
CA THR A 29 6.41 -11.56 -1.34
C THR A 29 6.77 -13.01 -1.09
N ASP A 30 7.86 -13.47 -1.71
CA ASP A 30 8.50 -14.73 -1.28
C ASP A 30 9.26 -14.56 0.06
N ALA A 31 9.87 -15.64 0.54
CA ALA A 31 10.62 -15.67 1.79
C ALA A 31 11.82 -14.69 1.81
N ASP A 32 12.40 -14.36 0.64
CA ASP A 32 13.49 -13.39 0.49
C ASP A 32 12.99 -11.93 0.44
N GLY A 33 11.68 -11.72 0.43
CA GLY A 33 11.05 -10.42 0.19
C GLY A 33 11.16 -9.96 -1.24
N LYS A 34 11.17 -10.86 -2.22
CA LYS A 34 10.92 -10.46 -3.61
C LYS A 34 9.40 -10.38 -3.79
N ALA A 35 8.92 -9.22 -4.25
CA ALA A 35 7.53 -9.08 -4.65
C ALA A 35 7.15 -10.13 -5.71
N LEU A 36 6.05 -10.83 -5.45
CA LEU A 36 5.41 -11.72 -6.41
C LEU A 36 4.55 -10.84 -7.33
N GLU A 37 4.92 -10.81 -8.60
CA GLU A 37 4.22 -10.02 -9.61
C GLU A 37 4.10 -10.79 -10.92
N LYS A 38 2.98 -10.58 -11.62
CA LYS A 38 2.81 -11.02 -13.00
C LYS A 38 2.92 -9.85 -13.98
N ARG A 39 3.55 -10.13 -15.12
CA ARG A 39 3.63 -9.20 -16.26
C ARG A 39 2.60 -9.50 -17.35
N VAL A 40 1.93 -10.65 -17.29
CA VAL A 40 0.93 -11.09 -18.27
C VAL A 40 -0.35 -11.49 -17.53
N LEU A 41 -1.47 -10.94 -17.98
CA LEU A 41 -2.80 -11.04 -17.36
C LEU A 41 -3.31 -12.48 -17.34
N PRO A 42 -3.86 -12.99 -16.21
CA PRO A 42 -5.16 -13.60 -16.26
C PRO A 42 -6.22 -12.49 -16.37
N ILE A 43 -7.14 -12.59 -17.32
CA ILE A 43 -8.32 -11.71 -17.37
C ILE A 43 -9.19 -12.11 -16.18
N ALA A 44 -9.03 -11.40 -15.06
CA ALA A 44 -9.86 -11.63 -13.90
C ALA A 44 -11.28 -11.14 -14.15
N ASN A 45 -12.26 -11.94 -13.72
CA ASN A 45 -13.63 -11.48 -13.62
C ASN A 45 -13.75 -10.53 -12.41
N LEU A 46 -13.76 -9.22 -12.68
CA LEU A 46 -13.98 -8.17 -11.68
C LEU A 46 -15.38 -7.58 -11.79
N SER A 47 -16.37 -8.38 -12.20
CA SER A 47 -17.77 -7.95 -12.36
C SER A 47 -18.34 -7.35 -11.07
N PHE A 48 -17.92 -7.80 -9.88
CA PHE A 48 -18.34 -7.19 -8.61
C PHE A 48 -18.01 -5.68 -8.51
N LEU A 49 -16.97 -5.21 -9.22
CA LEU A 49 -16.64 -3.77 -9.30
C LEU A 49 -17.60 -2.99 -10.20
N LEU A 50 -18.40 -3.67 -11.03
CA LEU A 50 -19.31 -3.08 -12.01
C LEU A 50 -20.78 -3.29 -11.63
N ASP A 51 -21.08 -4.40 -10.95
CA ASP A 51 -22.45 -4.85 -10.69
C ASP A 51 -23.11 -4.13 -9.50
N ASP A 52 -22.32 -3.61 -8.55
CA ASP A 52 -22.84 -2.91 -7.37
C ASP A 52 -21.86 -1.82 -6.85
N ASP A 53 -21.91 -0.64 -7.47
CA ASP A 53 -21.15 0.54 -7.04
C ASP A 53 -21.51 1.02 -5.62
N GLU A 54 -22.62 0.56 -5.06
CA GLU A 54 -23.09 0.88 -3.71
C GLU A 54 -22.76 -0.20 -2.67
N SER A 55 -22.12 -1.30 -3.09
CA SER A 55 -21.68 -2.34 -2.16
C SER A 55 -20.72 -1.75 -1.11
N THR A 56 -20.78 -2.29 0.11
CA THR A 56 -19.89 -1.86 1.21
C THR A 56 -18.42 -1.92 0.80
N LEU A 57 -18.01 -2.98 0.08
CA LEU A 57 -16.65 -3.14 -0.41
C LEU A 57 -16.25 -2.06 -1.40
N VAL A 58 -17.09 -1.74 -2.40
CA VAL A 58 -16.78 -0.69 -3.38
C VAL A 58 -16.72 0.69 -2.72
N ARG A 59 -17.61 0.97 -1.75
CA ARG A 59 -17.54 2.21 -0.96
C ARG A 59 -16.24 2.32 -0.15
N ASP A 60 -15.82 1.23 0.48
CA ASP A 60 -14.56 1.19 1.24
C ASP A 60 -13.34 1.30 0.32
N LEU A 61 -13.36 0.67 -0.86
CA LEU A 61 -12.32 0.83 -1.87
C LEU A 61 -12.23 2.27 -2.38
N ASN A 62 -13.36 2.91 -2.67
CA ASN A 62 -13.40 4.31 -3.10
C ASN A 62 -12.82 5.25 -2.03
N ARG A 63 -13.07 4.96 -0.75
CA ARG A 63 -12.60 5.76 0.38
C ARG A 63 -11.12 5.53 0.69
N TYR A 64 -10.69 4.29 0.75
CA TYR A 64 -9.40 3.91 1.30
C TYR A 64 -8.37 3.48 0.27
N TRP A 65 -8.78 3.18 -0.97
CA TRP A 65 -7.89 2.77 -2.06
C TRP A 65 -8.13 3.60 -3.33
N PRO A 66 -8.17 4.95 -3.26
CA PRO A 66 -8.39 5.78 -4.44
C PRO A 66 -7.19 5.76 -5.39
N ASN A 67 -7.46 5.95 -6.67
CA ASN A 67 -6.44 6.33 -7.63
C ASN A 67 -6.26 7.85 -7.62
N PHE A 68 -5.04 8.30 -7.30
CA PHE A 68 -4.72 9.74 -7.30
C PHE A 68 -4.45 10.29 -8.69
N ARG A 69 -4.27 9.50 -9.73
CA ARG A 69 -4.12 10.05 -11.08
C ARG A 69 -5.48 10.53 -11.62
N ILE A 70 -5.54 11.75 -12.13
CA ILE A 70 -6.80 12.31 -12.70
C ILE A 70 -7.13 11.66 -14.05
N ASP A 71 -6.12 11.23 -14.80
CA ASP A 71 -6.25 10.58 -16.11
C ASP A 71 -6.72 9.12 -16.05
N ASN A 72 -7.04 8.61 -14.86
CA ASN A 72 -7.40 7.22 -14.67
C ASN A 72 -8.47 7.07 -13.56
N ILE A 73 -9.30 6.04 -13.65
CA ILE A 73 -10.38 5.76 -12.69
C ILE A 73 -9.94 4.71 -11.66
N ASN A 74 -10.58 4.73 -10.49
CA ASN A 74 -10.30 3.78 -9.41
C ASN A 74 -10.39 2.32 -9.88
N LYS A 75 -11.42 1.95 -10.65
CA LYS A 75 -11.63 0.58 -11.15
C LYS A 75 -10.45 0.06 -11.99
N CYS A 76 -9.85 0.90 -12.83
CA CYS A 76 -8.67 0.52 -13.62
C CYS A 76 -7.42 0.34 -12.73
N PHE A 77 -7.28 1.15 -11.68
CA PHE A 77 -6.20 0.98 -10.70
C PHE A 77 -6.37 -0.30 -9.88
N TRP A 78 -7.56 -0.59 -9.38
CA TRP A 78 -7.84 -1.84 -8.67
C TRP A 78 -7.60 -3.06 -9.56
N LYS A 79 -8.02 -2.99 -10.83
CA LYS A 79 -7.73 -4.04 -11.81
C LYS A 79 -6.22 -4.27 -11.96
N HIS A 80 -5.42 -3.20 -12.06
CA HIS A 80 -3.97 -3.31 -12.11
C HIS A 80 -3.39 -4.02 -10.88
N GLU A 81 -3.81 -3.61 -9.68
CA GLU A 81 -3.33 -4.19 -8.42
C GLU A 81 -3.69 -5.67 -8.30
N TRP A 82 -4.92 -6.06 -8.68
CA TRP A 82 -5.32 -7.46 -8.69
C TRP A 82 -4.53 -8.29 -9.72
N ASP A 83 -4.51 -7.85 -10.98
CA ASP A 83 -3.90 -8.63 -12.07
C ASP A 83 -2.39 -8.79 -11.87
N LYS A 84 -1.74 -7.78 -11.29
CA LYS A 84 -0.30 -7.80 -11.05
C LYS A 84 0.06 -8.53 -9.76
N HIS A 85 -0.70 -8.32 -8.68
CA HIS A 85 -0.34 -8.77 -7.33
C HIS A 85 -1.36 -9.71 -6.69
N GLY A 86 -2.65 -9.35 -6.68
CA GLY A 86 -3.67 -10.14 -6.00
C GLY A 86 -3.78 -11.59 -6.51
N CYS A 87 -3.76 -11.77 -7.84
CA CYS A 87 -3.87 -13.09 -8.45
C CYS A 87 -2.69 -14.03 -8.11
N THR A 88 -1.53 -13.48 -7.71
CA THR A 88 -0.36 -14.31 -7.37
C THR A 88 -0.49 -15.00 -6.01
N ILE A 89 -1.40 -14.54 -5.14
CA ILE A 89 -1.65 -15.20 -3.84
C ILE A 89 -2.14 -16.63 -4.05
N SER A 90 -3.03 -16.80 -5.02
CA SER A 90 -3.65 -18.09 -5.36
C SER A 90 -2.69 -19.08 -5.99
N GLU A 91 -1.69 -18.58 -6.71
CA GLU A 91 -0.79 -19.40 -7.53
C GLU A 91 0.54 -19.70 -6.86
N TRP A 92 0.91 -18.95 -5.81
CA TRP A 92 2.20 -19.12 -5.17
C TRP A 92 2.22 -20.35 -4.26
N ASN A 93 2.90 -21.40 -4.75
CA ASN A 93 3.18 -22.64 -4.05
C ASN A 93 4.55 -22.54 -3.35
N GLU A 94 4.56 -21.98 -2.15
CA GLU A 94 5.72 -22.09 -1.26
C GLU A 94 5.85 -23.55 -0.77
N PRO A 95 7.06 -24.15 -0.76
CA PRO A 95 7.27 -25.50 -0.23
C PRO A 95 6.67 -25.65 1.18
N GLY A 96 5.80 -26.64 1.36
CA GLY A 96 5.12 -26.88 2.63
C GLY A 96 3.83 -26.07 2.84
N ARG A 97 3.35 -25.30 1.85
CA ARG A 97 2.03 -24.67 1.88
C ARG A 97 1.09 -25.23 0.82
N THR A 98 -0.19 -25.30 1.18
CA THR A 98 -1.27 -25.59 0.25
C THR A 98 -1.65 -24.31 -0.51
N PRO A 99 -1.71 -24.33 -1.86
CA PRO A 99 -2.33 -23.23 -2.60
C PRO A 99 -3.75 -22.97 -2.10
N GLU A 100 -4.05 -21.70 -1.87
CA GLU A 100 -5.37 -21.25 -1.42
C GLU A 100 -5.92 -20.32 -2.50
N PRO A 101 -6.99 -20.71 -3.23
CA PRO A 101 -7.62 -19.84 -4.19
C PRO A 101 -8.20 -18.62 -3.47
N VAL A 102 -7.63 -17.45 -3.73
CA VAL A 102 -8.16 -16.15 -3.30
C VAL A 102 -8.97 -15.58 -4.45
N LYS A 103 -10.20 -15.15 -4.17
CA LYS A 103 -11.01 -14.40 -5.14
C LYS A 103 -10.63 -12.92 -5.11
N PRO A 104 -10.90 -12.15 -6.18
CA PRO A 104 -10.67 -10.71 -6.17
C PRO A 104 -11.30 -10.00 -4.96
N GLU A 105 -12.56 -10.33 -4.64
CA GLU A 105 -13.29 -9.75 -3.51
C GLU A 105 -12.55 -9.96 -2.19
N ASP A 106 -12.11 -11.20 -1.92
CA ASP A 106 -11.36 -11.55 -0.72
C ASP A 106 -10.05 -10.74 -0.60
N TYR A 107 -9.36 -10.52 -1.73
CA TYR A 107 -8.13 -9.72 -1.75
C TYR A 107 -8.36 -8.27 -1.36
N PHE A 108 -9.39 -7.65 -1.94
CA PHE A 108 -9.74 -6.27 -1.63
C PHE A 108 -10.26 -6.14 -0.20
N GLU A 109 -11.13 -7.04 0.25
CA GLU A 109 -11.66 -7.09 1.61
C GLU A 109 -10.56 -7.17 2.66
N ARG A 110 -9.56 -8.03 2.46
CA ARG A 110 -8.38 -8.15 3.34
C ARG A 110 -7.67 -6.81 3.52
N ALA A 111 -7.42 -6.10 2.43
CA ALA A 111 -6.71 -4.83 2.45
C ALA A 111 -7.54 -3.70 3.09
N VAL A 112 -8.81 -3.54 2.69
CA VAL A 112 -9.66 -2.47 3.23
C VAL A 112 -10.02 -2.71 4.70
N THR A 113 -10.22 -3.96 5.12
CA THR A 113 -10.48 -4.29 6.53
C THR A 113 -9.31 -3.85 7.41
N LEU A 114 -8.07 -4.10 6.97
CA LEU A 114 -6.88 -3.72 7.72
C LEU A 114 -6.78 -2.20 7.96
N ILE A 115 -7.07 -1.38 6.93
CA ILE A 115 -6.98 0.07 7.06
C ILE A 115 -8.21 0.71 7.72
N ASN A 116 -9.40 0.14 7.49
CA ASN A 116 -10.67 0.61 8.06
C ASN A 116 -10.74 0.39 9.58
N ASN A 117 -9.97 -0.57 10.12
CA ASN A 117 -9.76 -0.77 11.56
C ASN A 117 -8.85 0.32 12.20
N ASP A 118 -9.10 1.58 11.85
CA ASP A 118 -8.43 2.78 12.37
C ASP A 118 -6.91 2.84 12.17
N LEU A 119 -6.29 1.93 11.42
CA LEU A 119 -4.84 1.84 11.28
C LEU A 119 -4.21 3.16 10.83
N SER A 120 -4.75 3.81 9.80
CA SER A 120 -4.23 5.10 9.36
C SER A 120 -4.39 6.19 10.42
N ARG A 121 -5.49 6.18 11.18
CA ARG A 121 -5.73 7.18 12.23
C ARG A 121 -4.77 6.96 13.40
N ASN A 122 -4.59 5.71 13.80
CA ASN A 122 -3.68 5.32 14.88
C ASN A 122 -2.22 5.66 14.53
N ILE A 123 -1.78 5.39 13.29
CA ILE A 123 -0.45 5.79 12.82
C ILE A 123 -0.27 7.30 12.87
N LEU A 124 -1.23 8.08 12.36
CA LEU A 124 -1.16 9.53 12.39
C LEU A 124 -1.19 10.09 13.82
N SER A 125 -1.98 9.49 14.71
CA SER A 125 -1.99 9.85 16.13
C SER A 125 -0.62 9.62 16.76
N ALA A 126 -0.05 8.43 16.58
CA ALA A 126 1.27 8.10 17.13
C ALA A 126 2.39 9.01 16.61
N LEU A 127 2.33 9.40 15.33
CA LEU A 127 3.25 10.39 14.76
C LEU A 127 3.06 11.76 15.43
N LYS A 128 1.80 12.21 15.55
CA LYS A 128 1.47 13.49 16.17
C LYS A 128 1.89 13.56 17.64
N ASP A 129 1.76 12.47 18.40
CA ASP A 129 2.10 12.39 19.82
C ASP A 129 3.59 12.64 20.08
N ILE A 130 4.45 12.37 19.10
CA ILE A 130 5.89 12.69 19.14
C ILE A 130 6.25 13.97 18.36
N GLY A 131 5.26 14.78 17.98
CA GLY A 131 5.44 16.05 17.29
C GLY A 131 5.66 15.95 15.77
N LEU A 132 5.48 14.77 15.16
CA LEU A 132 5.57 14.57 13.72
C LEU A 132 4.20 14.88 13.09
N VAL A 133 4.06 16.07 12.54
CA VAL A 133 2.84 16.52 11.85
C VAL A 133 3.13 16.79 10.36
N PRO A 134 2.17 16.52 9.46
CA PRO A 134 2.31 16.92 8.07
C PRO A 134 2.57 18.43 7.96
N ASN A 135 3.72 18.81 7.42
CA ASN A 135 4.13 20.20 7.25
C ASN A 135 5.11 20.32 6.08
N ASN A 136 4.80 21.22 5.14
CA ASN A 136 5.59 21.42 3.93
C ASN A 136 7.00 21.98 4.18
N SER A 137 7.33 22.47 5.37
CA SER A 137 8.62 23.06 5.70
C SER A 137 9.42 22.27 6.74
N CYS A 138 8.84 21.23 7.35
CA CYS A 138 9.51 20.44 8.37
C CYS A 138 10.07 19.13 7.78
N SER A 139 11.18 18.67 8.36
CA SER A 139 11.76 17.35 8.11
C SER A 139 12.04 16.67 9.44
N TYR A 140 11.87 15.36 9.49
CA TYR A 140 12.00 14.58 10.71
C TYR A 140 12.90 13.36 10.47
N PRO A 141 13.62 12.87 11.51
CA PRO A 141 14.45 11.68 11.37
C PRO A 141 13.64 10.46 10.97
N VAL A 142 14.18 9.64 10.06
CA VAL A 142 13.61 8.34 9.67
C VAL A 142 13.27 7.48 10.89
N SER A 143 14.14 7.48 11.91
CA SER A 143 13.91 6.73 13.15
C SER A 143 12.61 7.11 13.86
N ASN A 144 12.21 8.39 13.82
CA ASN A 144 11.00 8.84 14.52
C ASN A 144 9.73 8.26 13.88
N PHE A 145 9.68 8.22 12.55
CA PHE A 145 8.58 7.56 11.84
C PHE A 145 8.52 6.06 12.16
N ILE A 146 9.67 5.37 12.06
CA ILE A 146 9.76 3.94 12.35
C ILE A 146 9.31 3.64 13.78
N SER A 147 9.79 4.39 14.76
CA SER A 147 9.44 4.20 16.18
C SER A 147 7.96 4.46 16.45
N ALA A 148 7.39 5.54 15.91
CA ALA A 148 5.97 5.85 16.08
C ALA A 148 5.06 4.80 15.43
N ILE A 149 5.40 4.31 14.23
CA ILE A 149 4.58 3.29 13.56
C ILE A 149 4.73 1.94 14.27
N THR A 150 5.95 1.61 14.70
CA THR A 150 6.26 0.37 15.45
C THR A 150 5.48 0.27 16.76
N SER A 151 5.13 1.39 17.42
CA SER A 151 4.31 1.35 18.64
C SER A 151 2.88 0.85 18.39
N ILE A 152 2.40 0.97 17.14
CA ILE A 152 1.08 0.50 16.71
C ILE A 152 1.17 -0.92 16.14
N THR A 153 2.19 -1.21 15.33
CA THR A 153 2.22 -2.42 14.51
C THR A 153 3.15 -3.51 15.05
N GLY A 154 4.00 -3.19 16.03
CA GLY A 154 4.99 -4.10 16.62
C GLY A 154 6.37 -4.06 15.95
N PRO A 155 7.41 -4.62 16.59
CA PRO A 155 8.79 -4.46 16.17
C PRO A 155 9.11 -5.13 14.83
N GLY A 156 9.78 -4.39 13.94
CA GLY A 156 10.29 -4.90 12.67
C GLY A 156 9.22 -5.11 11.61
N THR A 157 8.04 -4.48 11.76
CA THR A 157 6.89 -4.64 10.87
C THR A 157 6.76 -3.53 9.83
N VAL A 158 7.54 -2.45 9.95
CA VAL A 158 7.45 -1.26 9.10
C VAL A 158 8.70 -1.07 8.25
N MET A 159 8.49 -0.63 7.02
CA MET A 159 9.51 -0.06 6.13
C MET A 159 8.97 1.25 5.55
N LEU A 160 9.82 2.24 5.38
CA LEU A 160 9.44 3.49 4.71
C LEU A 160 9.87 3.45 3.25
N ASN A 161 9.13 4.13 2.40
CA ASN A 161 9.52 4.41 1.02
C ASN A 161 9.49 5.92 0.79
N CYS A 162 10.59 6.48 0.31
CA CYS A 162 10.76 7.90 0.09
C CYS A 162 11.02 8.19 -1.38
N THR A 163 10.64 9.38 -1.82
CA THR A 163 10.89 9.90 -3.16
C THR A 163 11.84 11.09 -3.09
N GLY A 164 12.59 11.33 -4.17
CA GLY A 164 13.58 12.41 -4.26
C GLY A 164 14.98 11.99 -3.79
N THR A 165 16.02 12.66 -4.28
CA THR A 165 17.43 12.38 -3.98
C THR A 165 17.93 13.18 -2.79
N ASP A 166 17.88 14.50 -2.87
CA ASP A 166 18.45 15.41 -1.86
C ASP A 166 17.40 15.91 -0.86
N ASN A 167 16.15 16.08 -1.32
CA ASN A 167 15.01 16.49 -0.53
C ASN A 167 14.03 15.33 -0.39
N LYS A 168 14.46 14.27 0.32
CA LYS A 168 13.68 13.05 0.48
C LYS A 168 12.33 13.35 1.12
N VAL A 169 11.27 12.87 0.51
CA VAL A 169 9.89 13.02 0.95
C VAL A 169 9.33 11.64 1.26
N LEU A 170 8.68 11.48 2.41
CA LEU A 170 7.96 10.24 2.71
C LEU A 170 6.86 10.04 1.65
N GLY A 171 6.97 8.97 0.87
CA GLY A 171 6.00 8.60 -0.15
C GLY A 171 5.03 7.52 0.35
N GLU A 172 5.55 6.48 1.01
CA GLU A 172 4.73 5.37 1.51
C GLU A 172 5.22 4.84 2.86
N VAL A 173 4.27 4.35 3.64
CA VAL A 173 4.52 3.47 4.78
C VAL A 173 4.15 2.06 4.35
N ARG A 174 5.11 1.12 4.43
CA ARG A 174 4.90 -0.28 4.08
C ARG A 174 4.90 -1.13 5.34
N LEU A 175 3.81 -1.88 5.51
CA LEU A 175 3.58 -2.72 6.68
C LEU A 175 3.57 -4.17 6.24
N CYS A 176 4.36 -5.00 6.91
CA CYS A 176 4.36 -6.44 6.67
C CYS A 176 3.26 -7.09 7.49
N VAL A 177 2.43 -7.88 6.80
CA VAL A 177 1.29 -8.59 7.38
C VAL A 177 1.38 -10.08 7.10
N ASN A 178 0.65 -10.87 7.87
CA ASN A 178 0.48 -12.28 7.56
C ASN A 178 -0.25 -12.47 6.21
N ARG A 179 -0.22 -13.69 5.67
CA ARG A 179 -0.81 -14.04 4.36
C ARG A 179 -2.29 -13.61 4.21
N ASN A 180 -3.03 -13.55 5.31
CA ASN A 180 -4.45 -13.21 5.33
C ASN A 180 -4.72 -11.73 5.64
N ALA A 181 -3.66 -10.91 5.80
CA ALA A 181 -3.74 -9.52 6.22
C ALA A 181 -4.53 -9.28 7.52
N THR A 182 -4.60 -10.28 8.40
CA THR A 182 -5.33 -10.20 9.69
C THR A 182 -4.46 -9.74 10.85
N GLY A 183 -3.15 -9.59 10.64
CA GLY A 183 -2.21 -9.14 11.65
C GLY A 183 -0.83 -8.86 11.09
N PHE A 184 -0.05 -8.06 11.82
CA PHE A 184 1.30 -7.67 11.43
C PHE A 184 2.31 -8.81 11.68
N THR A 185 3.34 -8.86 10.84
CA THR A 185 4.47 -9.77 10.98
C THR A 185 5.77 -9.03 10.69
N LYS A 186 6.89 -9.59 11.15
CA LYS A 186 8.20 -9.00 10.86
C LYS A 186 8.45 -9.03 9.35
N CYS A 187 8.93 -7.92 8.81
CA CYS A 187 9.43 -7.86 7.44
C CYS A 187 10.67 -8.75 7.33
N SER A 188 10.51 -9.92 6.71
CA SER A 188 11.53 -10.96 6.64
C SER A 188 12.52 -10.78 5.49
N GLY A 189 12.16 -10.03 4.46
CA GLY A 189 12.94 -9.98 3.24
C GLY A 189 13.86 -8.77 3.10
N GLU A 190 15.14 -9.03 2.85
CA GLU A 190 16.15 -7.99 2.61
C GLU A 190 15.92 -7.27 1.27
N LYS A 191 15.34 -7.93 0.27
CA LYS A 191 15.11 -7.33 -1.05
C LYS A 191 14.11 -6.17 -1.01
N GLU A 192 12.95 -6.36 -0.38
CA GLU A 192 12.00 -5.25 -0.18
C GLU A 192 12.60 -4.16 0.71
N LYS A 193 13.28 -4.50 1.82
CA LYS A 193 13.97 -3.50 2.65
C LYS A 193 14.95 -2.67 1.83
N ASN A 194 15.73 -3.30 0.97
CA ASN A 194 16.71 -2.63 0.13
C ASN A 194 16.09 -1.72 -0.92
N LYS A 195 14.89 -2.06 -1.41
CA LYS A 195 14.17 -1.26 -2.41
C LYS A 195 13.45 -0.07 -1.77
N THR A 196 12.88 -0.27 -0.59
CA THR A 196 12.00 0.71 0.05
C THR A 196 12.77 1.51 1.10
N GLN A 197 13.25 0.87 2.17
CA GLN A 197 13.86 1.56 3.31
C GLN A 197 15.10 2.36 2.90
N ASN A 198 15.93 1.83 1.99
CA ASN A 198 17.14 2.51 1.54
C ASN A 198 16.84 3.83 0.80
N SER A 199 15.65 3.98 0.21
CA SER A 199 15.26 5.23 -0.44
C SER A 199 15.19 6.39 0.56
N CYS A 200 14.78 6.12 1.81
CA CYS A 200 14.72 7.12 2.88
C CYS A 200 16.09 7.43 3.49
N GLY A 201 17.07 6.53 3.35
CA GLY A 201 18.39 6.63 3.98
C GLY A 201 18.40 6.06 5.42
N ASP A 202 19.49 6.31 6.12
CA ASP A 202 19.72 5.79 7.47
C ASP A 202 18.80 6.44 8.51
N ASN A 203 18.74 5.86 9.71
CA ASN A 203 17.88 6.29 10.82
C ASN A 203 17.94 7.80 11.15
N GLY A 204 19.12 8.43 11.00
CA GLY A 204 19.31 9.86 11.26
C GLY A 204 18.94 10.78 10.08
N THR A 205 18.64 10.23 8.90
CA THR A 205 18.29 11.03 7.73
C THR A 205 17.01 11.80 7.98
N LEU A 206 17.00 13.10 7.67
CA LEU A 206 15.81 13.92 7.75
C LEU A 206 15.00 13.77 6.46
N ILE A 207 13.72 13.41 6.60
CA ILE A 207 12.78 13.30 5.48
C ILE A 207 11.60 14.22 5.69
N ARG A 208 11.07 14.79 4.61
CA ARG A 208 9.88 15.65 4.62
C ARG A 208 8.61 14.82 4.79
N PHE A 209 7.68 15.37 5.57
CA PHE A 209 6.31 14.85 5.69
C PHE A 209 5.34 15.91 5.19
N PRO A 210 4.99 15.90 3.89
CA PRO A 210 4.23 16.98 3.29
C PRO A 210 2.80 17.01 3.81
N ALA A 211 2.23 18.21 3.92
CA ALA A 211 0.81 18.38 4.19
C ALA A 211 -0.01 18.04 2.94
N SER A 212 -1.22 17.53 3.15
CA SER A 212 -2.21 17.27 2.09
C SER A 212 -2.74 18.53 1.43
#